data_AF-A0A7W1PA72-F1
#
_entry.id   AF-A0A7W1PA72-F1
#
_cell.length_a   1.000
_cell.length_b   1.000
_cell.length_c   1.000
_cell.angle_alpha   90.00
_cell.angle_beta   90.00
_cell.angle_gamma   90.00
#
_symmetry.space_group_name_H-M   'P 1'
#
loop_
_entity.id
_entity.type
_entity.pdbx_description
1 polymer ?
#
loop_
_entity_poly.entity_id
_entity_poly.type
_entity_poly.pdbx_seq_one_letter_code
_entity_poly.pdbx_strand_id
1 'polypeptide(L)'
;MISPDLPSPGLPLEDRAAARSSVSRTLAAVVRYRHLLRNLVLKDLKLKYRGSVFGVAWSLLNPLLMIVVYTIAFTHILQIRTEGFVFYLMLGILSWTFFAGSLSGSTGSIADNGGLVKSVFFPRAILPAAGVLFNLSQYLLTIVVFLPVMLLYYGVTPAAPMLLFPVFVALQALFTIGLALILATAAAFFRDVRHLVDVALAVLFW
;
A
#
# COMPACT_ATOMS: atom_id res chain seq x y z
N MET A 1 19.69 -58.96 29.14
CA MET A 1 19.59 -57.75 29.97
C MET A 1 20.18 -56.60 29.16
N ILE A 2 19.39 -56.03 28.26
CA ILE A 2 19.71 -54.83 27.46
C ILE A 2 18.39 -54.05 27.40
N SER A 3 18.38 -52.88 28.02
CA SER A 3 17.19 -52.05 28.20
C SER A 3 16.69 -51.47 26.86
N PRO A 4 15.37 -51.35 26.66
CA PRO A 4 14.82 -50.64 25.51
C PRO A 4 15.04 -49.13 25.65
N ASP A 5 15.63 -48.50 24.63
CA ASP A 5 15.76 -47.04 24.52
C ASP A 5 14.37 -46.40 24.51
N LEU A 6 14.00 -45.76 25.61
CA LEU A 6 12.81 -44.92 25.70
C LEU A 6 13.01 -43.66 24.84
N PRO A 7 12.00 -43.24 24.06
CA PRO A 7 12.07 -41.98 23.34
C PRO A 7 12.25 -40.83 24.35
N SER A 8 13.22 -39.95 24.07
CA SER A 8 13.52 -38.79 24.88
C SER A 8 12.25 -37.96 25.16
N PRO A 9 12.08 -37.42 26.38
CA PRO A 9 10.96 -36.54 26.69
C PRO A 9 10.96 -35.40 25.66
N GLY A 10 9.88 -35.29 24.90
CA GLY A 10 9.70 -34.21 23.94
C GLY A 10 10.07 -32.90 24.59
N LEU A 11 10.92 -32.13 23.91
CA LEU A 11 11.33 -30.79 24.31
C LEU A 11 10.11 -30.06 24.90
N PRO A 12 10.25 -29.36 26.05
CA PRO A 12 9.16 -28.58 26.60
C PRO A 12 8.60 -27.76 25.47
N LEU A 13 7.31 -27.92 25.20
CA LEU A 13 6.56 -26.99 24.39
C LEU A 13 6.57 -25.68 25.17
N GLU A 14 7.70 -24.97 25.16
CA GLU A 14 7.80 -23.57 25.50
C GLU A 14 6.78 -22.90 24.59
N ASP A 15 5.56 -22.77 25.08
CA ASP A 15 4.79 -21.56 25.28
C ASP A 15 5.11 -20.39 24.32
N ARG A 16 5.39 -20.71 23.05
CA ARG A 16 5.52 -19.77 21.94
C ARG A 16 4.18 -19.10 21.63
N ALA A 17 3.08 -19.66 22.13
CA ALA A 17 1.75 -19.08 22.11
C ALA A 17 1.63 -17.86 23.05
N ALA A 18 2.36 -17.83 24.17
CA ALA A 18 2.27 -16.77 25.18
C ALA A 18 3.23 -15.59 24.95
N ALA A 19 4.15 -15.69 23.99
CA ALA A 19 5.08 -14.62 23.65
C ALA A 19 4.39 -13.49 22.86
N ARG A 20 3.42 -12.80 23.49
CA ARG A 20 2.69 -11.60 23.01
C ARG A 20 3.51 -10.88 21.96
N SER A 21 3.22 -11.04 20.67
CA SER A 21 3.92 -10.35 19.59
C SER A 21 3.67 -8.85 19.75
N SER A 22 4.50 -8.20 20.57
CA SER A 22 4.41 -6.78 20.83
C SER A 22 4.60 -6.07 19.50
N VAL A 23 3.80 -5.02 19.27
CA VAL A 23 3.91 -4.17 18.08
C VAL A 23 5.37 -3.74 17.85
N SER A 24 6.10 -3.47 18.94
CA SER A 24 7.54 -3.15 18.90
C SER A 24 8.41 -4.28 18.34
N ARG A 25 8.11 -5.55 18.63
CA ARG A 25 8.81 -6.71 18.06
C ARG A 25 8.49 -6.90 16.58
N THR A 26 7.23 -6.68 16.18
CA THR A 26 6.83 -6.72 14.77
C THR A 26 7.52 -5.62 13.98
N LEU A 27 7.57 -4.39 14.50
CA LEU A 27 8.29 -3.27 13.89
C LEU A 27 9.80 -3.55 13.80
N ALA A 28 10.42 -4.02 14.89
CA ALA A 28 11.83 -4.39 14.89
C ALA A 28 12.15 -5.52 13.88
N ALA A 29 11.22 -6.48 13.73
CA ALA A 29 11.36 -7.53 12.73
C ALA A 29 11.22 -6.98 11.31
N VAL A 30 10.25 -6.10 11.03
CA VAL A 30 10.13 -5.43 9.71
C VAL A 30 11.41 -4.68 9.36
N VAL A 31 12.01 -3.98 10.32
CA VAL A 31 13.31 -3.29 10.12
C VAL A 31 14.44 -4.29 9.85
N ARG A 32 14.50 -5.41 10.59
CA ARG A 32 15.51 -6.47 10.38
C ARG A 32 15.42 -7.09 8.98
N TYR A 33 14.21 -7.24 8.45
CA TYR A 33 13.95 -7.82 7.13
C TYR A 33 13.75 -6.75 6.04
N ARG A 34 14.23 -5.52 6.23
CA ARG A 34 14.13 -4.42 5.24
C ARG A 34 14.62 -4.78 3.85
N HIS A 35 15.61 -5.67 3.74
CA HIS A 35 16.14 -6.13 2.45
C HIS A 35 15.11 -6.99 1.70
N LEU A 36 14.42 -7.89 2.40
CA LEU A 36 13.32 -8.67 1.83
C LEU A 36 12.17 -7.76 1.42
N LEU A 37 11.77 -6.83 2.29
CA LEU A 37 10.72 -5.85 2.00
C LEU A 37 11.05 -5.05 0.73
N ARG A 38 12.27 -4.50 0.63
CA ARG A 38 12.74 -3.78 -0.56
C ARG A 38 12.71 -4.68 -1.79
N ASN A 39 13.15 -5.93 -1.68
CA ASN A 39 13.17 -6.86 -2.80
C ASN A 39 11.76 -7.19 -3.30
N LEU A 40 10.78 -7.33 -2.39
CA LEU A 40 9.38 -7.53 -2.77
C LEU A 40 8.81 -6.32 -3.49
N VAL A 41 9.01 -5.12 -2.95
CA VAL A 41 8.56 -3.87 -3.60
C VAL A 41 9.19 -3.70 -4.98
N LEU A 42 10.51 -3.94 -5.10
CA LEU A 42 11.21 -3.86 -6.38
C LEU A 42 10.76 -4.94 -7.36
N LYS A 43 10.44 -6.15 -6.87
CA LYS A 43 9.89 -7.23 -7.70
C LYS A 43 8.55 -6.77 -8.29
N ASP A 44 7.66 -6.24 -7.47
CA ASP A 44 6.32 -5.83 -7.91
C ASP A 44 6.39 -4.62 -8.86
N LEU A 45 7.30 -3.65 -8.61
CA LEU A 45 7.60 -2.56 -9.55
C LEU A 45 8.11 -3.10 -10.89
N LYS A 46 9.09 -4.02 -10.87
CA LYS A 46 9.60 -4.64 -12.08
C LYS A 46 8.50 -5.37 -12.84
N LEU A 47 7.67 -6.15 -12.14
CA LEU A 47 6.56 -6.89 -12.75
C LEU A 47 5.55 -5.95 -13.40
N LYS A 48 5.18 -4.84 -12.75
CA LYS A 48 4.25 -3.85 -13.30
C LYS A 48 4.77 -3.19 -14.58
N TYR A 49 6.07 -2.91 -14.64
CA TYR A 49 6.68 -2.23 -15.79
C TYR A 49 7.30 -3.19 -16.82
N ARG A 50 7.33 -4.51 -16.56
CA ARG A 50 7.93 -5.49 -17.46
C ARG A 50 7.11 -5.61 -18.74
N GLY A 51 7.76 -5.44 -19.89
CA GLY A 51 7.10 -5.60 -21.19
C GLY A 51 6.17 -4.45 -21.58
N SER A 52 6.14 -3.36 -20.81
CA SER A 52 5.41 -2.15 -21.22
C SER A 52 6.28 -1.29 -22.13
N VAL A 53 5.80 -1.02 -23.35
CA VAL A 53 6.46 -0.14 -24.33
C VAL A 53 6.71 1.26 -23.76
N PHE A 54 5.79 1.75 -22.92
CA PHE A 54 5.87 3.07 -22.28
C PHE A 54 6.35 3.03 -20.81
N GLY A 55 6.50 1.85 -20.21
CA GLY A 55 7.04 1.65 -18.86
C GLY A 55 6.43 2.59 -17.80
N VAL A 56 7.30 3.33 -17.11
CA VAL A 56 6.95 4.30 -16.07
C VAL A 56 6.14 5.49 -16.63
N ALA A 57 6.35 5.88 -17.88
CA ALA A 57 5.65 7.00 -18.51
C ALA A 57 4.13 6.77 -18.56
N TRP A 58 3.69 5.51 -18.70
CA TRP A 58 2.27 5.18 -18.68
C TRP A 58 1.60 5.47 -17.33
N SER A 59 2.33 5.24 -16.22
CA SER A 59 1.82 5.52 -14.87
C SER A 59 1.73 7.02 -14.57
N LEU A 60 2.46 7.84 -15.33
CA LEU A 60 2.37 9.29 -15.27
C LEU A 60 1.31 9.85 -16.21
N LEU A 61 1.10 9.20 -17.36
CA LEU A 61 0.13 9.63 -18.35
C LEU A 61 -1.30 9.60 -17.80
N ASN A 62 -1.67 8.55 -17.04
CA ASN A 62 -3.02 8.42 -16.50
C ASN A 62 -3.40 9.60 -15.56
N PRO A 63 -2.63 9.94 -14.51
CA PRO A 63 -2.91 11.12 -13.70
C PRO A 63 -2.96 12.43 -14.50
N LEU A 64 -2.08 12.62 -15.48
CA LEU A 64 -2.11 13.81 -16.33
C LEU A 64 -3.39 13.92 -17.15
N LEU A 65 -3.85 12.81 -17.74
CA LEU A 65 -5.11 12.75 -18.46
C LEU A 65 -6.29 13.00 -17.51
N MET A 66 -6.27 12.46 -16.28
CA MET A 66 -7.31 12.75 -15.29
C MET A 66 -7.39 14.23 -14.96
N ILE A 67 -6.26 14.93 -14.80
CA ILE A 67 -6.25 16.38 -14.57
C ILE A 67 -6.94 17.10 -15.73
N VAL A 68 -6.60 16.77 -16.98
CA VAL A 68 -7.21 17.38 -18.17
C VAL A 68 -8.72 17.11 -18.19
N VAL A 69 -9.13 15.87 -18.01
CA VAL A 69 -10.54 15.46 -18.02
C VAL A 69 -11.32 16.19 -16.92
N TYR A 70 -10.82 16.22 -15.69
CA TYR A 70 -11.49 16.91 -14.59
C TYR A 70 -11.50 18.43 -14.76
N THR A 71 -10.45 19.00 -15.34
CA THR A 71 -10.43 20.44 -15.68
C THR A 71 -11.53 20.77 -16.68
N ILE A 72 -11.66 19.98 -17.75
CA ILE A 72 -12.72 20.18 -18.74
C ILE A 72 -14.10 19.99 -18.10
N ALA A 73 -14.30 18.90 -17.36
CA ALA A 73 -15.58 18.59 -16.75
C ALA A 73 -16.03 19.66 -15.75
N PHE A 74 -15.19 20.04 -14.79
CA PHE A 74 -15.59 20.94 -13.72
C PHE A 74 -15.52 22.42 -14.11
N THR A 75 -14.50 22.83 -14.86
CA THR A 75 -14.32 24.24 -15.24
C THR A 75 -15.13 24.62 -16.48
N HIS A 76 -15.18 23.77 -17.50
CA HIS A 76 -15.83 24.12 -18.77
C HIS A 76 -17.28 23.61 -18.88
N ILE A 77 -17.57 22.39 -18.42
CA ILE A 77 -18.94 21.83 -18.52
C ILE A 77 -19.79 22.29 -17.34
N LEU A 78 -19.33 22.05 -16.10
CA LEU A 78 -20.07 22.41 -14.88
C LEU A 78 -19.87 23.88 -14.48
N GLN A 79 -18.97 24.60 -15.15
CA GLN A 79 -18.71 26.02 -14.93
C GLN A 79 -18.44 26.41 -13.47
N ILE A 80 -17.77 25.53 -12.71
CA ILE A 80 -17.33 25.85 -11.35
C ILE A 80 -16.23 26.91 -11.44
N ARG A 81 -16.49 28.07 -10.84
CA ARG A 81 -15.58 29.23 -10.85
C ARG A 81 -14.67 29.32 -9.62
N THR A 82 -14.74 28.33 -8.72
CA THR A 82 -13.87 28.27 -7.54
C THR A 82 -12.43 28.00 -7.97
N GLU A 83 -11.53 28.93 -7.67
CA GLU A 83 -10.10 28.78 -7.94
C GLU A 83 -9.54 27.53 -7.25
N GLY A 84 -8.71 26.77 -7.98
CA GLY A 84 -8.07 25.57 -7.44
C GLY A 84 -9.00 24.39 -7.14
N PHE A 85 -10.28 24.43 -7.53
CA PHE A 85 -11.23 23.34 -7.27
C PHE A 85 -10.74 21.97 -7.77
N VAL A 86 -10.28 21.91 -9.03
CA VAL A 86 -9.80 20.67 -9.65
C VAL A 86 -8.56 20.12 -8.92
N PHE A 87 -7.71 20.99 -8.37
CA PHE A 87 -6.56 20.61 -7.58
C PHE A 87 -6.98 19.98 -6.25
N TYR A 88 -7.89 20.63 -5.52
CA TYR A 88 -8.45 20.09 -4.28
C TYR A 88 -9.09 18.71 -4.52
N LEU A 89 -9.89 18.59 -5.58
CA LEU A 89 -10.49 17.33 -5.99
C LEU A 89 -9.43 16.26 -6.29
N MET A 90 -8.37 16.62 -7.03
CA MET A 90 -7.31 15.69 -7.40
C MET A 90 -6.52 15.18 -6.20
N LEU A 91 -6.25 16.02 -5.20
CA LEU A 91 -5.62 15.56 -3.96
C LEU A 91 -6.44 14.47 -3.26
N GLY A 92 -7.76 14.66 -3.19
CA GLY A 92 -8.69 13.66 -2.65
C GLY A 92 -8.66 12.37 -3.46
N ILE A 93 -8.81 12.46 -4.78
CA ILE A 93 -8.86 11.30 -5.69
C ILE A 93 -7.54 10.52 -5.68
N LEU A 94 -6.39 11.20 -5.73
CA LEU A 94 -5.09 10.54 -5.70
C LEU A 94 -4.85 9.81 -4.38
N SER A 95 -5.20 10.46 -3.25
CA SER A 95 -5.04 9.88 -1.92
C SER A 95 -5.99 8.69 -1.72
N TRP A 96 -7.23 8.80 -2.22
CA TRP A 96 -8.18 7.69 -2.23
C TRP A 96 -7.70 6.52 -3.08
N THR A 97 -7.19 6.80 -4.29
CA THR A 97 -6.69 5.77 -5.21
C THR A 97 -5.51 5.01 -4.59
N PHE A 98 -4.59 5.72 -3.92
CA PHE A 98 -3.53 5.10 -3.15
C PHE A 98 -4.09 4.20 -2.03
N PHE A 99 -5.05 4.70 -1.24
CA PHE A 99 -5.66 3.96 -0.14
C PHE A 99 -6.37 2.69 -0.62
N ALA A 100 -7.31 2.83 -1.55
CA ALA A 100 -8.10 1.74 -2.10
C ALA A 100 -7.23 0.70 -2.83
N GLY A 101 -6.29 1.14 -3.67
CA GLY A 101 -5.36 0.26 -4.37
C GLY A 101 -4.42 -0.49 -3.41
N SER A 102 -4.01 0.16 -2.32
CA SER A 102 -3.20 -0.46 -1.28
C SER A 102 -3.97 -1.53 -0.52
N LEU A 103 -5.22 -1.26 -0.10
CA LEU A 103 -6.03 -2.24 0.63
C LEU A 103 -6.41 -3.42 -0.26
N SER A 104 -6.94 -3.18 -1.45
CA SER A 104 -7.31 -4.24 -2.40
C SER A 104 -6.10 -5.12 -2.74
N GLY A 105 -4.97 -4.51 -3.12
CA GLY A 105 -3.75 -5.24 -3.48
C GLY A 105 -3.06 -5.95 -2.32
N SER A 106 -3.22 -5.46 -1.08
CA SER A 106 -2.55 -6.05 0.09
C SER A 106 -3.39 -7.09 0.83
N THR A 107 -4.72 -7.03 0.70
CA THR A 107 -5.65 -7.99 1.34
C THR A 107 -5.36 -9.42 0.91
N GLY A 108 -4.97 -9.64 -0.36
CA GLY A 108 -4.61 -10.96 -0.86
C GLY A 108 -3.19 -11.44 -0.55
N SER A 109 -2.31 -10.54 -0.12
CA SER A 109 -0.86 -10.71 -0.22
C SER A 109 -0.29 -11.96 0.48
N ILE A 110 -0.87 -12.38 1.61
CA ILE A 110 -0.42 -13.56 2.37
C ILE A 110 -0.73 -14.84 1.59
N ALA A 111 -1.93 -14.96 1.04
CA ALA A 111 -2.34 -16.13 0.28
C ALA A 111 -1.65 -16.20 -1.09
N ASP A 112 -1.45 -15.05 -1.74
CA ASP A 112 -0.81 -14.97 -3.07
C ASP A 112 0.69 -15.32 -3.02
N ASN A 113 1.37 -15.03 -1.90
CA ASN A 113 2.78 -15.34 -1.70
C ASN A 113 3.00 -16.64 -0.90
N GLY A 114 2.04 -17.59 -0.94
CA GLY A 114 2.10 -18.84 -0.17
C GLY A 114 3.35 -19.68 -0.41
N GLY A 115 3.92 -19.67 -1.63
CA GLY A 115 5.19 -20.33 -1.93
C GLY A 115 6.36 -19.74 -1.14
N LEU A 116 6.47 -18.40 -1.10
CA LEU A 116 7.51 -17.70 -0.36
C LEU A 116 7.39 -17.94 1.15
N VAL A 117 6.16 -17.93 1.68
CA VAL A 117 5.87 -18.19 3.09
C VAL A 117 6.28 -19.60 3.52
N LYS A 118 6.23 -20.58 2.61
CA LYS A 118 6.65 -21.97 2.87
C LYS A 118 8.16 -22.17 2.73
N SER A 119 8.83 -21.40 1.87
CA SER A 119 10.25 -21.58 1.56
C SER A 119 11.20 -20.84 2.51
N VAL A 120 10.75 -19.77 3.16
CA VAL A 120 11.63 -18.92 4.00
C VAL A 120 10.90 -18.50 5.27
N PHE A 121 11.58 -18.54 6.42
CA PHE A 121 11.04 -18.02 7.67
C PHE A 121 11.21 -16.50 7.78
N PHE A 122 10.09 -15.76 7.77
CA PHE A 122 10.04 -14.32 7.98
C PHE A 122 8.68 -13.88 8.57
N PRO A 123 8.59 -12.69 9.17
CA PRO A 123 7.32 -12.14 9.65
C PRO A 123 6.32 -11.90 8.51
N ARG A 124 5.15 -12.56 8.56
CA ARG A 124 4.11 -12.45 7.50
C ARG A 124 3.62 -11.01 7.28
N ALA A 125 3.75 -10.14 8.28
CA ALA A 125 3.44 -8.71 8.20
C ALA A 125 4.21 -7.95 7.10
N ILE A 126 5.32 -8.51 6.61
CA ILE A 126 6.11 -7.93 5.53
C ILE A 126 5.34 -7.96 4.20
N LEU A 127 4.46 -8.94 3.96
CA LEU A 127 3.76 -9.07 2.68
C LEU A 127 2.72 -7.96 2.46
N PRO A 128 1.79 -7.68 3.41
CA PRO A 128 0.87 -6.57 3.26
C PRO A 128 1.61 -5.23 3.24
N ALA A 129 2.65 -5.07 4.07
CA ALA A 129 3.46 -3.86 4.08
C ALA A 129 4.16 -3.62 2.74
N ALA A 130 4.65 -4.67 2.07
CA ALA A 130 5.24 -4.56 0.73
C ALA A 130 4.21 -4.06 -0.29
N GLY A 131 2.98 -4.57 -0.25
CA GLY A 131 1.88 -4.14 -1.13
C GLY A 131 1.52 -2.66 -0.95
N VAL A 132 1.44 -2.18 0.30
CA VAL A 132 1.20 -0.76 0.58
C VAL A 132 2.38 0.10 0.13
N LEU A 133 3.63 -0.30 0.40
CA LEU A 133 4.82 0.47 -0.02
C LEU A 133 5.01 0.51 -1.53
N PHE A 134 4.60 -0.55 -2.24
CA PHE A 134 4.54 -0.57 -3.69
C PHE A 134 3.57 0.49 -4.22
N ASN A 135 2.34 0.53 -3.69
CA ASN A 135 1.36 1.55 -4.07
C ASN A 135 1.78 2.96 -3.63
N LEU A 136 2.46 3.10 -2.48
CA LEU A 136 3.01 4.37 -2.03
C LEU A 136 4.07 4.89 -3.00
N SER A 137 4.93 4.01 -3.52
CA SER A 137 5.94 4.38 -4.51
C SER A 137 5.29 4.93 -5.78
N GLN A 138 4.18 4.34 -6.21
CA GLN A 138 3.42 4.85 -7.35
C GLN A 138 2.71 6.18 -7.04
N TYR A 139 2.10 6.30 -5.87
CA TYR A 139 1.49 7.54 -5.42
C TYR A 139 2.52 8.69 -5.39
N LEU A 140 3.72 8.44 -4.85
CA LEU A 140 4.80 9.44 -4.82
C LEU A 140 5.25 9.81 -6.23
N LEU A 141 5.35 8.84 -7.15
CA LEU A 141 5.64 9.12 -8.56
C LEU A 141 4.59 10.05 -9.17
N THR A 142 3.31 9.81 -8.90
CA THR A 142 2.22 10.68 -9.36
C THR A 142 2.29 12.06 -8.72
N ILE A 143 2.55 12.16 -7.42
CA ILE A 143 2.68 13.44 -6.70
C ILE A 143 3.84 14.28 -7.23
N VAL A 144 4.97 13.66 -7.56
CA VAL A 144 6.14 14.34 -8.16
C VAL A 144 5.79 15.02 -9.48
N VAL A 145 4.83 14.48 -10.25
CA VAL A 145 4.35 15.10 -11.49
C VAL A 145 3.22 16.10 -11.22
N PHE A 146 2.35 15.80 -10.27
CA PHE A 146 1.20 16.64 -9.93
C PHE A 146 1.60 17.98 -9.31
N LEU A 147 2.60 18.00 -8.40
CA LEU A 147 3.02 19.22 -7.71
C LEU A 147 3.58 20.31 -8.66
N PRO A 148 4.48 20.01 -9.63
CA PRO A 148 4.92 21.01 -10.60
C PRO A 148 3.79 21.56 -11.47
N VAL A 149 2.86 20.69 -11.91
CA VAL A 149 1.70 21.11 -12.71
C VAL A 149 0.86 22.12 -11.92
N MET A 150 0.64 21.88 -10.63
CA MET A 150 -0.02 22.82 -9.73
C MET A 150 0.70 24.17 -9.65
N LEU A 151 2.01 24.16 -9.37
CA LEU A 151 2.78 25.38 -9.15
C LEU A 151 2.90 26.23 -10.43
N LEU A 152 3.15 25.58 -11.59
CA LEU A 152 3.46 26.26 -12.84
C LEU A 152 2.23 26.67 -13.65
N TYR A 153 1.18 25.83 -13.68
CA TYR A 153 0.00 26.08 -14.51
C TYR A 153 -1.10 26.83 -13.76
N TYR A 154 -1.30 26.50 -12.48
CA TYR A 154 -2.37 27.08 -11.66
C TYR A 154 -1.90 28.22 -10.75
N GLY A 155 -0.59 28.53 -10.74
CA GLY A 155 -0.04 29.67 -10.02
C GLY A 155 -0.19 29.61 -8.50
N VAL A 156 -0.43 28.41 -7.92
CA VAL A 156 -0.63 28.29 -6.48
C VAL A 156 0.69 28.55 -5.76
N THR A 157 0.70 29.54 -4.87
CA THR A 157 1.90 29.87 -4.10
C THR A 157 2.16 28.79 -3.04
N PRO A 158 3.42 28.34 -2.87
CA PRO A 158 3.76 27.42 -1.80
C PRO A 158 3.42 28.02 -0.44
N ALA A 159 2.42 27.46 0.24
CA ALA A 159 2.01 27.90 1.56
C ALA A 159 2.74 27.09 2.64
N ALA A 160 3.03 27.69 3.80
CA ALA A 160 3.69 27.01 4.92
C ALA A 160 3.04 25.64 5.30
N PRO A 161 1.72 25.45 5.25
CA PRO A 161 1.10 24.14 5.52
C PRO A 161 1.52 23.03 4.56
N MET A 162 2.00 23.33 3.35
CA MET A 162 2.46 22.32 2.39
C MET A 162 3.69 21.56 2.90
N LEU A 163 4.47 22.15 3.83
CA LEU A 163 5.59 21.46 4.48
C LEU A 163 5.13 20.27 5.35
N LEU A 164 3.85 20.24 5.76
CA LEU A 164 3.27 19.11 6.49
C LEU A 164 2.83 17.97 5.57
N PHE A 165 2.83 18.16 4.25
CA PHE A 165 2.41 17.15 3.28
C PHE A 165 3.13 15.79 3.49
N PRO A 166 4.47 15.71 3.66
CA PRO A 166 5.14 14.44 3.93
C PRO A 166 4.66 13.75 5.21
N VAL A 167 4.27 14.52 6.22
CA VAL A 167 3.72 13.99 7.49
C VAL A 167 2.36 13.34 7.25
N PHE A 168 1.48 13.98 6.48
CA PHE A 168 0.18 13.41 6.13
C PHE A 168 0.32 12.13 5.30
N VAL A 169 1.23 12.11 4.33
CA VAL A 169 1.53 10.91 3.55
C VAL A 169 2.03 9.78 4.43
N ALA A 170 2.91 10.06 5.40
CA ALA A 170 3.41 9.06 6.33
C ALA A 170 2.30 8.51 7.25
N LEU A 171 1.43 9.37 7.77
CA LEU A 171 0.27 8.96 8.58
C LEU A 171 -0.70 8.11 7.77
N GLN A 172 -1.01 8.52 6.54
CA GLN A 172 -1.89 7.77 5.66
C GLN A 172 -1.28 6.39 5.32
N ALA A 173 0.02 6.32 5.04
CA ALA A 173 0.70 5.06 4.78
C ALA A 173 0.66 4.15 6.02
N LEU A 174 0.90 4.69 7.22
CA LEU A 174 0.85 3.92 8.47
C LEU A 174 -0.55 3.37 8.74
N PHE A 175 -1.57 4.21 8.59
CA PHE A 175 -2.98 3.81 8.73
C PHE A 175 -3.35 2.70 7.74
N THR A 176 -2.95 2.87 6.48
CA THR A 176 -3.21 1.90 5.41
C THR A 176 -2.50 0.58 5.67
N ILE A 177 -1.26 0.59 6.15
CA ILE A 177 -0.53 -0.63 6.56
C ILE A 177 -1.29 -1.33 7.71
N GLY A 178 -1.76 -0.58 8.71
CA GLY A 178 -2.53 -1.14 9.82
C GLY A 178 -3.78 -1.89 9.35
N LEU A 179 -4.58 -1.25 8.50
CA LEU A 179 -5.77 -1.88 7.92
C LEU A 179 -5.42 -3.06 7.00
N ALA A 180 -4.40 -2.91 6.15
CA ALA A 180 -3.95 -3.97 5.25
C ALA A 180 -3.52 -5.23 6.02
N LEU A 181 -2.87 -5.08 7.19
CA LEU A 181 -2.49 -6.21 8.05
C LEU A 181 -3.72 -6.95 8.60
N ILE A 182 -4.72 -6.21 9.07
CA ILE A 182 -5.97 -6.78 9.58
C ILE A 182 -6.69 -7.55 8.47
N LEU A 183 -6.89 -6.89 7.32
CA LEU A 183 -7.60 -7.47 6.18
C LEU A 183 -6.85 -8.65 5.58
N ALA A 184 -5.53 -8.58 5.44
CA ALA A 184 -4.73 -9.69 4.93
C ALA A 184 -4.77 -10.91 5.85
N THR A 185 -4.84 -10.68 7.16
CA THR A 185 -5.01 -11.77 8.13
C THR A 185 -6.40 -12.39 7.99
N ALA A 186 -7.46 -11.58 7.91
CA ALA A 186 -8.82 -12.06 7.69
C ALA A 186 -8.96 -12.84 6.38
N ALA A 187 -8.38 -12.32 5.29
CA ALA A 187 -8.40 -12.95 3.97
C ALA A 187 -7.60 -14.25 3.88
N ALA A 188 -6.63 -14.46 4.78
CA ALA A 188 -5.91 -15.73 4.88
C ALA A 188 -6.80 -16.86 5.43
N PHE A 189 -7.83 -16.55 6.21
CA PHE A 189 -8.82 -17.50 6.70
C PHE A 189 -10.06 -17.58 5.78
N PHE A 190 -10.51 -16.43 5.26
CA PHE A 190 -11.74 -16.32 4.47
C PHE A 190 -11.46 -15.64 3.13
N ARG A 191 -11.52 -16.40 2.03
CA ARG A 191 -11.21 -15.88 0.69
C ARG A 191 -12.15 -14.75 0.25
N ASP A 192 -13.40 -14.77 0.71
CA ASP A 192 -14.44 -13.79 0.35
C ASP A 192 -14.16 -12.38 0.89
N VAL A 193 -13.26 -12.24 1.86
CA VAL A 193 -12.85 -10.93 2.39
C VAL A 193 -12.31 -10.02 1.29
N ARG A 194 -11.64 -10.57 0.27
CA ARG A 194 -11.15 -9.76 -0.87
C ARG A 194 -12.31 -9.07 -1.59
N HIS A 195 -13.35 -9.82 -1.92
CA HIS A 195 -14.54 -9.29 -2.60
C HIS A 195 -15.29 -8.29 -1.72
N LEU A 196 -15.43 -8.58 -0.42
CA LEU A 196 -16.06 -7.64 0.52
C LEU A 196 -15.29 -6.32 0.63
N VAL A 197 -13.95 -6.37 0.63
CA VAL A 197 -13.10 -5.17 0.64
C VAL A 197 -13.29 -4.36 -0.62
N ASP A 198 -13.31 -4.98 -1.80
CA ASP A 198 -13.52 -4.26 -3.06
C ASP A 198 -14.90 -3.59 -3.12
N VAL A 199 -15.95 -4.27 -2.64
CA VAL A 199 -17.30 -3.70 -2.53
C VAL A 199 -17.33 -2.56 -1.51
N ALA A 200 -16.73 -2.74 -0.33
CA ALA A 200 -16.68 -1.71 0.71
C ALA A 200 -15.93 -0.46 0.23
N LEU A 201 -14.82 -0.63 -0.48
CA LEU A 201 -14.09 0.48 -1.10
C LEU A 201 -14.95 1.19 -2.15
N ALA A 202 -15.68 0.46 -2.99
CA ALA A 202 -16.58 1.09 -3.94
C ALA A 202 -17.66 1.93 -3.22
N VAL A 203 -18.30 1.40 -2.18
CA VAL A 203 -19.32 2.11 -1.41
C VAL A 203 -18.75 3.33 -0.69
N LEU A 204 -17.58 3.21 -0.06
CA LEU A 204 -16.96 4.31 0.69
C LEU A 204 -16.50 5.49 -0.19
N PHE A 205 -16.35 5.27 -1.49
CA PHE A 205 -15.98 6.33 -2.42
C PHE A 205 -17.15 7.27 -2.77
N TRP A 206 -18.38 6.73 -2.77
CA TRP A 206 -19.61 7.44 -3.15
C TRP A 206 -20.31 8.05 -1.94
#